data_AF-A0A942PA03-F1
#
_entry.id   AF-A0A942PA03-F1
#
_cell.length_a   1.000
_cell.length_b   1.000
_cell.length_c   1.000
_cell.angle_alpha   90.00
_cell.angle_beta   90.00
_cell.angle_gamma   90.00
#
_symmetry.space_group_name_H-M   'P 1'
#
loop_
_entity.id
_entity.type
_entity.pdbx_description
1 polymer ?
#
loop_
_entity_poly.entity_id
_entity_poly.type
_entity_poly.pdbx_seq_one_letter_code
_entity_poly.pdbx_strand_id
1 'polypeptide(L)'
;MADVIYNSFKRDIQNGSIDLDTDTIKVALVTSSYTPDQDAHDNFDDITNEVSGTGYTAGGATLANKAVTADNTDNEGVFDADDVTWSSSTITARGAVIYKSTGTASTSKLIAYVDFGSDKTSTAGNFTIQWNAEGILNLN
;
A
#
# COMPACT_ATOMS: atom_id res chain seq x y z
N MET A 1 9.64 -2.08 -1.24
CA MET A 1 9.33 -1.72 -2.64
C MET A 1 8.14 -2.57 -3.08
N ALA A 2 7.27 -2.06 -3.94
CA ALA A 2 6.14 -2.77 -4.52
C ALA A 2 6.59 -4.03 -5.29
N ASP A 3 5.93 -5.15 -5.03
CA ASP A 3 6.10 -6.41 -5.76
C ASP A 3 5.09 -6.53 -6.90
N VAL A 4 3.89 -5.96 -6.70
CA VAL A 4 2.83 -5.90 -7.72
C VAL A 4 2.37 -4.46 -7.88
N ILE A 5 2.27 -4.01 -9.12
CA ILE A 5 1.69 -2.72 -9.51
C ILE A 5 0.47 -3.02 -10.38
N TYR A 6 -0.73 -2.74 -9.89
CA TYR A 6 -1.97 -3.15 -10.57
C TYR A 6 -2.08 -2.49 -11.95
N ASN A 7 -2.60 -3.21 -12.94
CA ASN A 7 -2.72 -2.68 -14.30
C ASN A 7 -3.77 -1.55 -14.38
N SER A 8 -4.79 -1.60 -13.53
CA SER A 8 -5.75 -0.52 -13.29
C SER A 8 -5.07 0.78 -12.85
N PHE A 9 -4.09 0.70 -11.92
CA PHE A 9 -3.31 1.85 -11.47
C PHE A 9 -2.52 2.51 -12.59
N LYS A 10 -1.80 1.72 -13.41
CA LYS A 10 -1.01 2.25 -14.54
C LYS A 10 -1.86 3.05 -15.53
N ARG A 11 -3.11 2.63 -15.75
CA ARG A 11 -4.08 3.38 -16.54
C ARG A 11 -4.56 4.64 -15.80
N ASP A 12 -4.82 4.50 -14.51
CA ASP A 12 -5.45 5.55 -13.69
C ASP A 12 -4.50 6.69 -13.30
N ILE A 13 -3.20 6.45 -13.27
CA ILE A 13 -2.20 7.51 -13.16
C ILE A 13 -2.10 8.30 -14.48
N GLN A 14 -2.18 7.61 -15.63
CA GLN A 14 -2.11 8.25 -16.97
C GLN A 14 -3.35 9.08 -17.31
N ASN A 15 -4.52 8.68 -16.81
CA ASN A 15 -5.76 9.43 -17.01
C ASN A 15 -5.99 10.55 -15.97
N GLY A 16 -5.06 10.72 -15.02
CA GLY A 16 -5.15 11.71 -13.94
C GLY A 16 -6.23 11.40 -12.89
N SER A 17 -6.72 10.17 -12.80
CA SER A 17 -7.68 9.76 -11.76
C SER A 17 -7.03 9.54 -10.40
N ILE A 18 -5.72 9.35 -10.36
CA ILE A 18 -4.93 9.22 -9.15
C ILE A 18 -3.84 10.28 -9.20
N ASP A 19 -3.73 11.05 -8.13
CA ASP A 19 -2.66 11.99 -7.86
C ASP A 19 -1.98 11.58 -6.55
N LEU A 20 -0.78 11.01 -6.63
CA LEU A 20 -0.18 10.27 -5.52
C LEU A 20 0.24 11.14 -4.33
N ASP A 21 0.60 12.41 -4.54
CA ASP A 21 0.99 13.32 -3.45
C ASP A 21 -0.22 14.09 -2.88
N THR A 22 -1.24 14.32 -3.69
CA THR A 22 -2.41 15.13 -3.35
C THR A 22 -3.59 14.31 -2.83
N ASP A 23 -3.85 13.13 -3.40
CA ASP A 23 -4.96 12.27 -2.97
C ASP A 23 -4.71 11.64 -1.59
N THR A 24 -5.79 11.12 -1.00
CA THR A 24 -5.69 10.29 0.21
C THR A 24 -5.20 8.90 -0.15
N ILE A 25 -3.90 8.67 -0.01
CA ILE A 25 -3.29 7.34 -0.19
C ILE A 25 -3.20 6.64 1.17
N LYS A 26 -3.62 5.38 1.20
CA LYS A 26 -3.66 4.54 2.39
C LYS A 26 -2.91 3.24 2.16
N VAL A 27 -2.51 2.61 3.27
CA VAL A 27 -1.94 1.28 3.30
C VAL A 27 -2.76 0.38 4.24
N ALA A 28 -3.20 -0.77 3.74
CA ALA A 28 -3.86 -1.82 4.51
C ALA A 28 -2.96 -3.05 4.62
N LEU A 29 -3.01 -3.76 5.75
CA LEU A 29 -2.26 -5.00 5.96
C LEU A 29 -3.13 -6.21 5.61
N VAL A 30 -2.54 -7.19 4.94
CA VAL A 30 -3.21 -8.45 4.57
C VAL A 30 -2.44 -9.66 5.08
N THR A 31 -3.16 -10.75 5.34
CA THR A 31 -2.57 -12.03 5.78
C THR A 31 -2.01 -12.82 4.60
N SER A 32 -1.33 -13.94 4.87
CA SER A 32 -0.79 -14.84 3.84
C SER A 32 -1.83 -15.50 2.95
N SER A 33 -3.11 -15.39 3.29
CA SER A 33 -4.21 -15.93 2.49
C SER A 33 -4.66 -14.99 1.36
N TYR A 34 -4.25 -13.72 1.38
CA TYR A 34 -4.50 -12.81 0.26
C TYR A 34 -3.53 -13.12 -0.88
N THR A 35 -4.06 -13.24 -2.10
CA THR A 35 -3.27 -13.36 -3.32
C THR A 35 -3.63 -12.18 -4.23
N PRO A 36 -2.69 -11.27 -4.55
CA PRO A 36 -2.96 -10.18 -5.47
C PRO A 36 -3.14 -10.70 -6.90
N ASP A 37 -4.20 -10.27 -7.56
CA ASP A 37 -4.38 -10.43 -9.01
C ASP A 37 -4.11 -9.08 -9.69
N GLN A 38 -3.00 -8.99 -10.41
CA GLN A 38 -2.55 -7.75 -11.06
C GLN A 38 -3.49 -7.29 -12.18
N ASP A 39 -4.22 -8.21 -12.79
CA ASP A 39 -5.07 -7.98 -13.96
C ASP A 39 -6.53 -7.74 -13.57
N ALA A 40 -7.03 -8.48 -12.58
CA ALA A 40 -8.43 -8.46 -12.19
C ALA A 40 -8.75 -7.49 -11.05
N HIS A 41 -7.87 -7.30 -10.06
CA HIS A 41 -8.16 -6.44 -8.92
C HIS A 41 -7.97 -4.96 -9.29
N ASP A 42 -8.97 -4.13 -9.04
CA ASP A 42 -8.94 -2.71 -9.37
C ASP A 42 -9.36 -1.78 -8.23
N ASN A 43 -10.24 -2.22 -7.34
CA ASN A 43 -10.73 -1.45 -6.22
C ASN A 43 -10.51 -2.19 -4.89
N PHE A 44 -10.62 -1.45 -3.79
CA PHE A 44 -10.30 -1.97 -2.46
C PHE A 44 -11.27 -3.06 -1.98
N ASP A 45 -12.45 -3.18 -2.58
CA ASP A 45 -13.38 -4.28 -2.32
C ASP A 45 -12.94 -5.63 -2.91
N ASP A 46 -11.97 -5.66 -3.82
CA ASP A 46 -11.31 -6.90 -4.26
C ASP A 46 -10.33 -7.45 -3.21
N ILE A 47 -9.93 -6.62 -2.23
CA ILE A 47 -9.02 -7.04 -1.18
C ILE A 47 -9.73 -8.00 -0.23
N THR A 48 -9.18 -9.20 -0.12
CA THR A 48 -9.62 -10.22 0.83
C THR A 48 -8.58 -10.41 1.93
N ASN A 49 -9.01 -10.97 3.07
CA ASN A 49 -8.11 -11.33 4.17
C ASN A 49 -7.27 -10.16 4.72
N GLU A 50 -7.89 -8.97 4.80
CA GLU A 50 -7.34 -7.86 5.58
C GLU A 50 -7.12 -8.32 7.03
N VAL A 51 -6.00 -7.91 7.60
CA VAL A 51 -5.65 -8.19 8.99
C VAL A 51 -6.73 -7.64 9.93
N SER A 52 -7.00 -8.37 10.99
CA SER A 52 -7.71 -7.87 12.16
C SER A 52 -6.89 -8.18 13.42
N GLY A 53 -6.98 -7.32 14.43
CA GLY A 53 -6.19 -7.47 15.65
C GLY A 53 -6.19 -6.22 16.52
N THR A 54 -5.68 -6.35 17.75
CA THR A 54 -5.52 -5.20 18.66
C THR A 54 -4.58 -4.17 18.05
N GLY A 55 -4.95 -2.89 18.09
CA GLY A 55 -4.14 -1.81 17.54
C GLY A 55 -4.21 -1.64 16.02
N TYR A 56 -5.01 -2.47 15.32
CA TYR A 56 -5.27 -2.32 13.88
C TYR A 56 -6.74 -1.97 13.61
N THR A 57 -6.98 -1.02 12.72
CA THR A 57 -8.32 -0.65 12.25
C THR A 57 -8.42 -0.97 10.76
N ALA A 58 -9.53 -1.58 10.34
CA ALA A 58 -9.78 -1.94 8.95
C ALA A 58 -9.71 -0.72 8.01
N GLY A 59 -9.21 -0.93 6.80
CA GLY A 59 -8.76 0.10 5.87
C GLY A 59 -7.40 0.71 6.24
N GLY A 60 -6.72 0.18 7.25
CA GLY A 60 -5.36 0.56 7.65
C GLY A 60 -5.10 2.06 7.86
N ALA A 61 -3.87 2.47 7.59
CA ALA A 61 -3.36 3.81 7.89
C ALA A 61 -3.28 4.70 6.64
N THR A 62 -3.37 6.02 6.83
CA THR A 62 -3.11 7.00 5.77
C THR A 62 -1.61 7.29 5.68
N LEU A 63 -1.05 7.31 4.48
CA LEU A 63 0.35 7.66 4.25
C LEU A 63 0.56 9.16 4.43
N ALA A 64 1.56 9.53 5.22
CA ALA A 64 1.94 10.91 5.51
C ALA A 64 3.16 11.34 4.69
N ASN A 65 3.36 12.66 4.52
CA ASN A 65 4.52 13.25 3.83
C ASN A 65 4.86 12.62 2.48
N LYS A 66 3.80 12.29 1.72
CA LYS A 66 3.89 11.68 0.39
C LYS A 66 4.68 12.59 -0.56
N ALA A 67 5.57 12.01 -1.34
CA ALA A 67 6.35 12.69 -2.35
C ALA A 67 6.37 11.89 -3.65
N VAL A 68 6.31 12.60 -4.78
CA VAL A 68 6.60 12.06 -6.10
C VAL A 68 7.82 12.80 -6.65
N THR A 69 8.90 12.07 -6.92
CA THR A 69 10.17 12.62 -7.38
C THR A 69 10.61 11.94 -8.69
N ALA A 70 11.57 12.54 -9.37
CA ALA A 70 12.22 11.92 -10.52
C ALA A 70 13.61 11.42 -10.12
N ASP A 71 13.88 10.14 -10.39
CA ASP A 71 15.23 9.59 -10.40
C ASP A 71 15.78 9.64 -11.83
N ASN A 72 16.68 10.59 -12.06
CA ASN A 72 17.32 10.78 -13.36
C ASN A 72 18.52 9.84 -13.57
N THR A 73 18.94 9.09 -12.55
CA THR A 73 20.00 8.08 -12.67
C THR A 73 19.46 6.83 -13.34
N ASP A 74 18.31 6.35 -12.85
CA ASP A 74 17.68 5.12 -13.33
C ASP A 74 16.52 5.36 -14.31
N ASN A 75 16.15 6.63 -14.54
CA ASN A 75 15.08 7.08 -15.44
C ASN A 75 13.68 6.68 -14.96
N GLU A 76 13.40 6.94 -13.69
CA GLU A 76 12.17 6.50 -13.01
C GLU A 76 11.45 7.67 -12.34
N GLY A 77 10.12 7.57 -12.27
CA GLY A 77 9.31 8.33 -11.33
C GLY A 77 9.18 7.53 -10.02
N VAL A 78 9.49 8.16 -8.89
CA VAL A 78 9.51 7.51 -7.58
C VAL A 78 8.41 8.07 -6.71
N PHE A 79 7.60 7.19 -6.12
CA PHE A 79 6.63 7.54 -5.09
C PHE A 79 7.09 7.00 -3.74
N ASP A 80 7.13 7.89 -2.75
CA ASP A 80 7.52 7.56 -1.38
C ASP A 80 6.66 8.29 -0.34
N ALA A 81 6.72 7.81 0.91
CA ALA A 81 6.01 8.39 2.06
C ALA A 81 6.71 8.01 3.37
N ASP A 82 6.27 8.60 4.48
CA ASP A 82 6.77 8.21 5.81
C ASP A 82 6.46 6.75 6.15
N ASP A 83 7.36 6.14 6.94
CA ASP A 83 7.14 4.85 7.57
C ASP A 83 5.84 4.82 8.40
N VAL A 84 5.18 3.67 8.40
CA VAL A 84 3.90 3.51 9.10
C VAL A 84 4.08 2.62 10.32
N THR A 85 3.66 3.09 11.49
CA THR A 85 3.73 2.32 12.75
C THR A 85 2.36 2.18 13.41
N TRP A 86 1.96 0.95 13.70
CA TRP A 86 0.85 0.61 14.60
C TRP A 86 1.42 0.25 15.97
N SER A 87 1.35 1.20 16.91
CA SER A 87 1.86 1.04 18.28
C SER A 87 0.99 0.13 19.13
N SER A 88 1.62 -0.58 20.07
CA SER A 88 0.93 -1.49 21.03
C SER A 88 -0.05 -2.46 20.35
N SER A 89 0.32 -2.95 19.18
CA SER A 89 -0.48 -3.81 18.33
C SER A 89 -0.17 -5.29 18.54
N THR A 90 -1.15 -6.12 18.20
CA THR A 90 -0.98 -7.56 18.02
C THR A 90 -1.48 -7.92 16.63
N ILE A 91 -0.56 -7.95 15.68
CA ILE A 91 -0.82 -8.09 14.25
C ILE A 91 0.03 -9.24 13.72
N THR A 92 -0.53 -10.05 12.81
CA THR A 92 0.25 -10.91 11.92
C THR A 92 -0.11 -10.58 10.48
N ALA A 93 0.85 -10.09 9.70
CA ALA A 93 0.65 -9.66 8.32
C ALA A 93 1.69 -10.28 7.38
N ARG A 94 1.28 -10.59 6.16
CA ARG A 94 2.14 -11.06 5.07
C ARG A 94 2.53 -9.94 4.11
N GLY A 95 1.62 -9.01 3.88
CA GLY A 95 1.87 -7.93 2.92
C GLY A 95 1.08 -6.68 3.23
N ALA A 96 1.33 -5.67 2.42
CA ALA A 96 0.70 -4.36 2.49
C ALA A 96 0.10 -4.00 1.13
N VAL A 97 -1.14 -3.53 1.12
CA VAL A 97 -1.84 -3.02 -0.06
C VAL A 97 -1.88 -1.51 0.02
N ILE A 98 -1.33 -0.83 -0.98
CA ILE A 98 -1.37 0.62 -1.15
C ILE A 98 -2.53 0.95 -2.09
N TYR A 99 -3.34 1.93 -1.72
CA TYR A 99 -4.54 2.29 -2.47
C TYR A 99 -4.95 3.76 -2.26
N LYS A 100 -5.64 4.34 -3.24
CA LYS A 100 -6.32 5.63 -3.11
C LYS A 100 -7.66 5.41 -2.42
N SER A 101 -7.84 6.03 -1.26
CA SER A 101 -9.11 5.97 -0.52
C SER A 101 -10.07 7.06 -0.98
N THR A 102 -11.26 6.67 -1.41
CA THR A 102 -12.41 7.56 -1.63
C THR A 102 -13.40 7.56 -0.46
N GLY A 103 -13.14 6.74 0.56
CA GLY A 103 -14.06 6.47 1.67
C GLY A 103 -15.07 5.36 1.37
N THR A 104 -15.11 4.81 0.15
CA THR A 104 -15.94 3.66 -0.23
C THR A 104 -15.08 2.63 -0.95
N ALA A 105 -15.07 1.38 -0.48
CA ALA A 105 -14.17 0.33 -0.96
C ALA A 105 -14.25 0.11 -2.48
N SER A 106 -15.47 0.02 -3.03
CA SER A 106 -15.75 -0.19 -4.46
C SER A 106 -15.38 0.95 -5.41
N THR A 107 -14.89 2.07 -4.87
CA THR A 107 -14.35 3.18 -5.66
C THR A 107 -12.95 3.60 -5.22
N SER A 108 -12.39 2.89 -4.23
CA SER A 108 -11.08 3.15 -3.68
C SER A 108 -10.06 2.36 -4.50
N LYS A 109 -9.34 3.05 -5.38
CA LYS A 109 -8.52 2.44 -6.44
C LYS A 109 -7.24 1.82 -5.88
N LEU A 110 -6.95 0.58 -6.23
CA LEU A 110 -5.69 -0.09 -5.86
C LEU A 110 -4.51 0.53 -6.60
N ILE A 111 -3.35 0.56 -5.95
CA ILE A 111 -2.11 1.14 -6.49
C ILE A 111 -1.04 0.05 -6.61
N ALA A 112 -0.66 -0.53 -5.47
CA ALA A 112 0.40 -1.53 -5.41
C ALA A 112 0.22 -2.49 -4.24
N TYR A 113 0.89 -3.63 -4.31
CA TYR A 113 1.04 -4.58 -3.22
C TYR A 113 2.51 -4.82 -2.93
N VAL A 114 2.84 -4.92 -1.64
CA VAL A 114 4.18 -5.21 -1.11
C VAL A 114 4.10 -6.52 -0.32
N ASP A 115 4.92 -7.50 -0.67
CA ASP A 115 5.10 -8.74 0.08
C ASP A 115 6.25 -8.58 1.08
N PHE A 116 6.03 -8.95 2.33
CA PHE A 116 7.08 -8.95 3.34
C PHE A 116 7.99 -10.19 3.28
N GLY A 117 7.71 -11.14 2.38
CA GLY A 117 8.41 -12.40 2.15
C GLY A 117 8.20 -13.46 3.24
N SER A 118 7.90 -13.04 4.46
CA SER A 118 7.53 -13.86 5.62
C SER A 118 6.41 -13.16 6.40
N ASP A 119 5.65 -13.91 7.20
CA ASP A 119 4.74 -13.28 8.15
C ASP A 119 5.56 -12.44 9.11
N LYS A 120 5.09 -11.21 9.34
CA LYS A 120 5.60 -10.29 10.33
C LYS A 120 4.58 -10.21 11.45
N THR A 121 5.06 -10.27 12.68
CA THR A 121 4.18 -10.30 13.86
C THR A 121 4.62 -9.27 14.89
N SER A 122 3.64 -8.57 15.46
CA SER A 122 3.76 -7.83 16.71
C SER A 122 2.90 -8.50 17.78
N THR A 123 3.31 -8.40 19.05
CA THR A 123 2.52 -8.85 20.20
C THR A 123 2.60 -7.79 21.29
N ALA A 124 1.51 -7.04 21.49
CA ALA A 124 1.47 -5.86 22.37
C ALA A 124 2.66 -4.90 22.15
N GLY A 125 3.10 -4.77 20.89
CA GLY A 125 4.31 -4.03 20.50
C GLY A 125 4.11 -3.26 19.21
N ASN A 126 5.17 -2.63 18.70
CA ASN A 126 5.07 -1.88 17.46
C ASN A 126 5.09 -2.83 16.26
N PHE A 127 4.16 -2.65 15.33
CA PHE A 127 4.27 -3.16 13.98
C PHE A 127 4.63 -1.98 13.08
N THR A 128 5.79 -2.03 12.43
CA THR A 128 6.28 -0.94 11.58
C THR A 128 6.52 -1.46 10.17
N ILE A 129 5.97 -0.76 9.19
CA ILE A 129 6.41 -0.86 7.80
C ILE A 129 7.48 0.22 7.62
N GLN A 130 8.72 -0.22 7.44
CA GLN A 130 9.82 0.61 6.96
C GLN A 130 9.79 0.58 5.44
N TRP A 131 9.58 1.72 4.78
CA TRP A 131 9.65 1.80 3.33
C TRP A 131 11.10 1.72 2.84
N ASN A 132 11.27 1.32 1.58
CA ASN A 132 12.61 1.28 1.01
C ASN A 132 13.07 2.73 0.76
N ALA A 133 14.36 3.02 0.95
CA ALA A 133 14.92 4.34 0.71
C ALA A 133 14.81 4.79 -0.77
N GLU A 134 14.71 3.82 -1.69
CA GLU A 134 14.45 4.04 -3.12
C GLU A 134 12.95 4.23 -3.43
N GLY A 135 12.08 4.22 -2.41
CA GLY A 135 10.66 4.47 -2.52
C GLY A 135 9.76 3.26 -2.24
N ILE A 136 8.46 3.55 -2.25
CA ILE A 136 7.40 2.55 -2.16
C ILE A 136 7.15 1.92 -3.53
N LEU A 137 7.15 2.75 -4.57
CA LEU A 137 6.75 2.41 -5.93
C LEU A 137 7.56 3.23 -6.94
N ASN A 138 8.12 2.56 -7.94
CA ASN A 138 8.82 3.21 -9.06
C ASN A 138 8.11 2.89 -10.39
N LEU A 139 8.06 3.86 -11.29
CA LEU A 139 7.48 3.74 -12.63
C LEU A 139 8.47 4.19 -13.70
N ASN A 140 8.50 3.48 -14.82
CA ASN A 140 9.33 3.76 -16.00
C ASN A 140 8.50 3.87 -17.29
#